data_AF-A0A7D8UDA5-F1
#
_entry.id   AF-A0A7D8UDA5-F1
#
_cell.length_a   1.000
_cell.length_b   1.000
_cell.length_c   1.000
_cell.angle_alpha   90.00
_cell.angle_beta   90.00
_cell.angle_gamma   90.00
#
_symmetry.space_group_name_H-M   'P 1'
#
loop_
_entity.id
_entity.type
_entity.pdbx_description
1 polymer ?
#
loop_
_entity_poly.entity_id
_entity_poly.type
_entity_poly.pdbx_seq_one_letter_code
_entity_poly.pdbx_strand_id
1 'polypeptide(L)'
;MKSLAHSLHPSSATVRGRSRTTRAFTLVELLVVIAIIGVMVGLLLPAVQAAREAARRMSCSNNLVQLNLATHNFEFSFERLPSGVLNPDGPIRYEEVGQHISWLVQILPYTEQQALYSAIDIEAGAYAEVNVDYRQTQVYPFICPSSFIWPRDGEFGQSSYAGCHHDSEAPIDADNSGLLFLNSRVRFSEIYDGSSNTILIGELRARSIDLGWMSGTRATLRNASSINRELDGSQPNMRRGQHPPELEPGSLQVGGFGSEHPGGANFGLGDGSVRFLSESIDPDLLRQLGDRADGEVMRGLH
;
A
#
# COMPACT_ATOMS: atom_id res chain seq x y z
N MET A 1 -21.51 -54.23 83.22
CA MET A 1 -20.76 -53.58 84.32
C MET A 1 -20.37 -52.18 83.86
N LYS A 2 -20.66 -51.19 84.72
CA LYS A 2 -20.42 -49.75 84.53
C LYS A 2 -18.94 -49.43 84.35
N SER A 3 -18.60 -48.43 83.52
CA SER A 3 -17.54 -47.42 83.75
C SER A 3 -17.50 -46.47 82.54
N LEU A 4 -18.07 -45.27 82.59
CA LEU A 4 -17.56 -43.99 83.13
C LEU A 4 -16.67 -43.20 82.15
N ALA A 5 -17.07 -41.95 82.00
CA ALA A 5 -16.59 -40.89 81.13
C ALA A 5 -15.34 -40.17 81.67
N HIS A 6 -14.57 -39.55 80.76
CA HIS A 6 -13.97 -38.21 80.93
C HIS A 6 -13.37 -37.74 79.58
N SER A 7 -14.02 -36.80 78.89
CA SER A 7 -13.89 -35.33 78.97
C SER A 7 -12.57 -34.80 78.38
N LEU A 8 -12.69 -33.90 77.40
CA LEU A 8 -11.86 -32.70 77.20
C LEU A 8 -12.46 -31.90 76.02
N HIS A 9 -12.95 -30.70 76.31
CA HIS A 9 -13.35 -29.68 75.33
C HIS A 9 -12.12 -28.96 74.75
N PRO A 10 -12.14 -28.57 73.47
CA PRO A 10 -11.43 -27.40 73.00
C PRO A 10 -12.37 -26.19 72.85
N SER A 11 -11.86 -25.07 73.37
CA SER A 11 -12.46 -23.73 73.43
C SER A 11 -12.71 -23.12 72.04
N SER A 12 -13.91 -22.57 71.81
CA SER A 12 -14.28 -21.88 70.58
C SER A 12 -13.80 -20.43 70.58
N ALA A 13 -12.78 -20.14 69.79
CA ALA A 13 -12.40 -18.77 69.46
C ALA A 13 -13.43 -18.17 68.47
N THR A 14 -14.18 -17.17 68.92
CA THR A 14 -15.20 -16.48 68.13
C THR A 14 -14.54 -15.52 67.14
N VAL A 15 -14.57 -15.84 65.84
CA VAL A 15 -14.19 -14.90 64.77
C VAL A 15 -15.28 -13.83 64.67
N ARG A 16 -15.00 -12.61 65.13
CA ARG A 16 -15.87 -11.44 64.92
C ARG A 16 -15.88 -11.08 63.44
N GLY A 17 -16.95 -11.46 62.73
CA GLY A 17 -17.23 -10.99 61.38
C GLY A 17 -17.41 -9.47 61.35
N ARG A 18 -16.46 -8.75 60.76
CA ARG A 18 -16.57 -7.32 60.49
C ARG A 18 -17.65 -7.15 59.42
N SER A 19 -18.80 -6.60 59.78
CA SER A 19 -19.87 -6.24 58.84
C SER A 19 -19.29 -5.28 57.79
N ARG A 20 -19.04 -5.78 56.58
CA ARG A 20 -18.76 -4.94 55.42
C ARG A 20 -20.09 -4.32 55.03
N THR A 21 -20.28 -3.05 55.37
CA THR A 21 -21.37 -2.23 54.85
C THR A 21 -21.24 -2.16 53.33
N THR A 22 -21.91 -3.05 52.61
CA THR A 22 -22.07 -2.94 51.16
C THR A 22 -23.03 -1.78 50.91
N ARG A 23 -22.52 -0.65 50.42
CA ARG A 23 -23.36 0.43 49.93
C ARG A 23 -24.20 -0.13 48.77
N ALA A 24 -25.52 -0.12 48.92
CA ALA A 24 -26.43 -0.45 47.84
C ALA A 24 -26.43 0.72 46.84
N PHE A 25 -26.10 0.44 45.58
CA PHE A 25 -26.09 1.42 44.50
C PHE A 25 -27.53 1.63 44.01
N THR A 26 -27.95 2.87 43.79
CA THR A 26 -29.30 3.14 43.25
C THR A 26 -29.31 2.91 41.74
N LEU A 27 -30.46 2.47 41.21
CA LEU A 27 -30.65 2.25 39.77
C LEU A 27 -30.38 3.53 38.96
N VAL A 28 -30.70 4.69 39.54
CA VAL A 28 -30.45 6.00 38.91
C VAL A 28 -28.97 6.30 38.79
N GLU A 29 -28.16 6.05 39.83
CA GLU A 29 -26.71 6.25 39.76
C GLU A 29 -26.06 5.36 38.69
N LEU A 30 -26.51 4.11 38.57
CA LEU A 30 -26.01 3.21 37.53
C LEU A 30 -26.37 3.72 36.14
N LEU A 31 -27.61 4.17 35.95
CA LEU A 31 -28.11 4.67 34.68
C LEU A 31 -27.36 5.94 34.22
N VAL A 32 -27.05 6.85 35.14
CA VAL A 32 -26.28 8.06 34.83
C VAL A 32 -24.85 7.71 34.39
N VAL A 33 -24.19 6.77 35.08
CA VAL A 33 -22.82 6.36 34.74
C VAL A 33 -22.75 5.74 33.35
N ILE A 34 -23.67 4.81 33.03
CA ILE A 34 -23.71 4.21 31.70
C ILE A 34 -24.06 5.24 30.61
N ALA A 35 -24.89 6.25 30.92
CA ALA A 35 -25.20 7.33 29.99
C ALA A 35 -23.97 8.20 29.69
N ILE A 36 -23.19 8.58 30.72
CA ILE A 36 -21.95 9.35 30.54
C ILE A 36 -20.92 8.54 29.75
N ILE A 37 -20.69 7.28 30.12
CA ILE A 37 -19.76 6.40 29.39
C ILE A 37 -20.23 6.22 27.93
N GLY A 38 -21.54 6.02 27.71
CA GLY A 38 -22.13 5.91 26.39
C GLY A 38 -21.89 7.14 25.52
N VAL A 39 -22.06 8.34 26.07
CA VAL A 39 -21.77 9.61 25.37
C VAL A 39 -20.26 9.75 25.10
N MET A 40 -19.41 9.47 26.09
CA MET A 40 -17.95 9.56 25.90
C MET A 40 -17.47 8.59 24.83
N VAL A 41 -17.89 7.31 24.88
CA VAL A 41 -17.53 6.31 23.87
C VAL A 41 -18.09 6.68 22.50
N GLY A 42 -19.32 7.19 22.44
CA GLY A 42 -19.97 7.62 21.21
C GLY A 42 -19.22 8.75 20.50
N LEU A 43 -18.60 9.66 21.25
CA LEU A 43 -17.80 10.76 20.69
C LEU A 43 -16.33 10.38 20.44
N LEU A 44 -15.75 9.50 21.27
CA LEU A 44 -14.35 9.12 21.18
C LEU A 44 -14.07 8.09 20.07
N LEU A 45 -15.00 7.16 19.81
CA LEU A 45 -14.77 6.10 18.82
C LEU A 45 -14.52 6.68 17.40
N PRO A 46 -15.35 7.60 16.85
CA PRO A 46 -15.11 8.16 15.53
C PRO A 46 -13.80 8.94 15.46
N ALA A 47 -13.46 9.69 16.52
CA ALA A 47 -12.23 10.46 16.59
C ALA A 47 -10.98 9.58 16.58
N VAL A 48 -10.98 8.48 17.35
CA VAL A 48 -9.85 7.54 17.39
C VAL A 48 -9.63 6.86 16.03
N GLN A 49 -10.71 6.51 15.31
CA GLN A 49 -10.57 5.91 13.98
C GLN A 49 -10.02 6.91 12.96
N ALA A 50 -10.54 8.14 12.96
CA ALA A 50 -10.02 9.20 12.09
C ALA A 50 -8.54 9.49 12.34
N ALA A 51 -8.13 9.54 13.62
CA ALA A 51 -6.73 9.73 14.00
C ALA A 51 -5.83 8.55 13.54
N ARG A 52 -6.31 7.31 13.69
CA ARG A 52 -5.59 6.13 13.21
C ARG A 52 -5.38 6.17 11.70
N GLU A 53 -6.41 6.54 10.95
CA GLU A 53 -6.31 6.58 9.49
C GLU A 53 -5.38 7.68 9.01
N ALA A 54 -5.40 8.84 9.65
CA ALA A 54 -4.43 9.91 9.38
C ALA A 54 -2.98 9.44 9.62
N ALA A 55 -2.73 8.67 10.70
CA ALA A 55 -1.41 8.12 10.98
C ALA A 55 -0.97 7.07 9.95
N ARG A 56 -1.89 6.22 9.47
CA ARG A 56 -1.60 5.27 8.39
C ARG A 56 -1.26 5.98 7.09
N ARG A 57 -2.01 7.01 6.72
CA ARG A 57 -1.72 7.85 5.56
C ARG A 57 -0.38 8.55 5.64
N MET A 58 -0.02 9.05 6.83
CA MET A 58 1.31 9.62 7.07
C MET A 58 2.41 8.58 6.88
N SER A 59 2.17 7.33 7.28
CA SER A 59 3.11 6.23 7.04
C SER A 59 3.27 5.95 5.55
N CYS A 60 2.18 5.93 4.77
CA CYS A 60 2.25 5.71 3.33
C CYS A 60 2.95 6.87 2.58
N SER A 61 2.77 8.11 3.04
CA SER A 61 3.55 9.28 2.57
C SER A 61 5.05 9.11 2.86
N ASN A 62 5.42 8.66 4.07
CA ASN A 62 6.82 8.41 4.42
C ASN A 62 7.44 7.27 3.59
N ASN A 63 6.68 6.22 3.30
CA ASN A 63 7.14 5.15 2.40
C ASN A 63 7.43 5.70 0.99
N LEU A 64 6.57 6.57 0.44
CA LEU A 64 6.83 7.23 -0.84
C LEU A 64 8.10 8.08 -0.81
N VAL A 65 8.36 8.81 0.28
CA VAL A 65 9.63 9.54 0.44
C VAL A 65 10.82 8.58 0.39
N GLN A 66 10.75 7.43 1.05
CA GLN A 66 11.82 6.42 1.03
C GLN A 66 12.02 5.83 -0.38
N LEU A 67 10.94 5.51 -1.09
CA LEU A 67 11.00 4.98 -2.45
C LEU A 67 11.53 6.00 -3.46
N ASN A 68 11.10 7.25 -3.35
CA ASN A 68 11.67 8.36 -4.14
C ASN A 68 13.16 8.49 -3.86
N LEU A 69 13.58 8.54 -2.60
CA LEU A 69 14.99 8.66 -2.25
C LEU A 69 15.82 7.48 -2.79
N ALA A 70 15.31 6.25 -2.69
CA ALA A 70 15.94 5.07 -3.27
C ALA A 70 16.09 5.19 -4.79
N THR A 71 15.07 5.72 -5.46
CA THR A 71 15.06 5.97 -6.91
C THR A 71 16.05 7.06 -7.31
N HIS A 72 16.18 8.13 -6.53
CA HIS A 72 17.20 9.15 -6.72
C HIS A 72 18.62 8.63 -6.48
N ASN A 73 18.82 7.75 -5.50
CA ASN A 73 20.14 7.13 -5.27
C ASN A 73 20.52 6.17 -6.42
N PHE A 74 19.54 5.46 -6.98
CA PHE A 74 19.72 4.70 -8.22
C PHE A 74 20.11 5.65 -9.35
N GLU A 75 19.34 6.73 -9.55
CA GLU A 75 19.62 7.70 -10.62
C GLU A 75 21.01 8.32 -10.48
N PHE A 76 21.42 8.70 -9.27
CA PHE A 76 22.76 9.21 -9.01
C PHE A 76 23.87 8.20 -9.41
N SER A 77 23.61 6.91 -9.27
CA SER A 77 24.59 5.86 -9.57
C SER A 77 24.63 5.49 -11.06
N PHE A 78 23.50 5.58 -11.76
CA PHE A 78 23.34 5.10 -13.14
C PHE A 78 23.07 6.21 -14.17
N GLU A 79 22.96 7.46 -13.71
CA GLU A 79 22.61 8.67 -14.47
C GLU A 79 21.29 8.55 -15.26
N ARG A 80 20.38 7.71 -14.78
CA ARG A 80 19.05 7.47 -15.32
C ARG A 80 18.14 6.91 -14.24
N LEU A 81 16.84 7.17 -14.33
CA LEU A 81 15.83 6.51 -13.53
C LEU A 81 15.84 4.98 -13.80
N PRO A 82 15.42 4.15 -12.82
CA PRO A 82 15.27 2.72 -13.02
C PRO A 82 14.27 2.46 -14.14
N SER A 83 14.43 1.32 -14.82
CA SER A 83 13.42 0.92 -15.79
C SER A 83 12.14 0.51 -15.06
N GLY A 84 10.96 0.92 -15.52
CA GLY A 84 9.69 0.43 -14.96
C GLY A 84 9.61 -1.09 -14.93
N VAL A 85 10.12 -1.71 -15.99
CA VAL A 85 10.27 -3.16 -16.12
C VAL A 85 11.44 -3.50 -17.05
N LEU A 86 12.21 -4.53 -16.70
CA LEU A 86 13.20 -5.14 -17.59
C LEU A 86 12.58 -6.36 -18.26
N ASN A 87 12.51 -6.34 -19.59
CA ASN A 87 12.08 -7.47 -20.40
C ASN A 87 12.64 -7.36 -21.82
N PRO A 88 13.01 -8.46 -22.49
CA PRO A 88 13.55 -8.38 -23.86
C PRO A 88 12.60 -7.75 -24.87
N ASP A 89 11.30 -8.06 -24.75
CA ASP A 89 10.27 -7.68 -25.72
C ASP A 89 9.09 -6.95 -25.05
N GLY A 90 8.33 -6.21 -25.84
CA GLY A 90 7.08 -5.57 -25.45
C GLY A 90 5.95 -5.85 -26.45
N PRO A 91 4.71 -5.40 -26.15
CA PRO A 91 4.29 -4.83 -24.88
C PRO A 91 4.17 -5.88 -23.77
N ILE A 92 4.29 -5.45 -22.52
CA ILE A 92 4.18 -6.33 -21.35
C ILE A 92 2.73 -6.76 -21.12
N ARG A 93 2.56 -8.07 -20.93
CA ARG A 93 1.26 -8.72 -20.73
C ARG A 93 1.06 -9.11 -19.27
N TYR A 94 -0.19 -9.17 -18.85
CA TYR A 94 -0.59 -9.79 -17.59
C TYR A 94 -0.48 -11.31 -17.70
N GLU A 95 0.74 -11.82 -17.52
CA GLU A 95 1.04 -13.25 -17.46
C GLU A 95 2.36 -13.52 -16.72
N GLU A 96 2.50 -14.75 -16.23
CA GLU A 96 3.71 -15.24 -15.55
C GLU A 96 4.74 -15.80 -16.55
N VAL A 97 4.96 -15.07 -17.65
CA VAL A 97 5.89 -15.44 -18.73
C VAL A 97 6.84 -14.27 -19.00
N GLY A 98 8.11 -14.57 -19.22
CA GLY A 98 9.15 -13.57 -19.51
C GLY A 98 9.94 -13.12 -18.28
N GLN A 99 10.79 -12.12 -18.48
CA GLN A 99 11.68 -11.62 -17.45
C GLN A 99 10.90 -10.76 -16.44
N HIS A 100 10.12 -9.80 -16.93
CA HIS A 100 9.22 -8.93 -16.14
C HIS A 100 9.80 -8.43 -14.81
N ILE A 101 11.10 -8.05 -14.75
CA ILE A 101 11.70 -7.60 -13.49
C ILE A 101 11.29 -6.16 -13.22
N SER A 102 10.59 -5.93 -12.11
CA SER A 102 10.10 -4.61 -11.70
C SER A 102 11.21 -3.61 -11.35
N TRP A 103 10.92 -2.32 -11.48
CA TRP A 103 11.71 -1.22 -10.90
C TRP A 103 11.96 -1.39 -9.39
N LEU A 104 11.04 -2.02 -8.65
CA LEU A 104 11.21 -2.27 -7.21
C LEU A 104 12.42 -3.17 -6.92
N VAL A 105 12.69 -4.16 -7.78
CA VAL A 105 13.88 -5.02 -7.67
C VAL A 105 15.16 -4.21 -7.89
N GLN A 106 15.14 -3.31 -8.87
CA GLN A 106 16.31 -2.48 -9.23
C GLN A 106 16.73 -1.53 -8.11
N ILE A 107 15.80 -1.05 -7.28
CA ILE A 107 16.09 -0.10 -6.21
C ILE A 107 16.36 -0.76 -4.84
N LEU A 108 16.28 -2.09 -4.72
CA LEU A 108 16.52 -2.81 -3.46
C LEU A 108 17.84 -2.46 -2.75
N PRO A 109 18.99 -2.27 -3.45
CA PRO A 109 20.23 -1.81 -2.82
C PRO A 109 20.08 -0.51 -2.02
N TYR A 110 19.14 0.35 -2.44
CA TYR A 110 18.91 1.67 -1.87
C TYR A 110 17.73 1.71 -0.90
N THR A 111 17.11 0.56 -0.60
CA THR A 111 16.03 0.40 0.39
C THR A 111 16.45 -0.51 1.56
N GLU A 112 17.75 -0.63 1.82
CA GLU A 112 18.33 -1.53 2.84
C GLU A 112 18.02 -3.02 2.59
N GLN A 113 17.80 -3.41 1.33
CA GLN A 113 17.50 -4.79 0.91
C GLN A 113 18.62 -5.41 0.06
N GLN A 114 19.89 -5.05 0.33
CA GLN A 114 21.05 -5.55 -0.43
C GLN A 114 21.16 -7.08 -0.46
N ALA A 115 20.86 -7.75 0.65
CA ALA A 115 20.92 -9.21 0.74
C ALA A 115 19.88 -9.88 -0.19
N LEU A 116 18.67 -9.31 -0.25
CA LEU A 116 17.61 -9.78 -1.14
C LEU A 116 17.98 -9.52 -2.61
N TYR A 117 18.49 -8.32 -2.91
CA TYR A 117 18.94 -7.98 -4.27
C TYR A 117 20.01 -8.95 -4.79
N SER A 118 20.99 -9.28 -3.94
CA SER A 118 22.11 -10.15 -4.33
C SER A 118 21.70 -11.61 -4.52
N ALA A 119 20.55 -12.02 -3.98
CA ALA A 119 20.03 -13.36 -4.07
C ALA A 119 19.14 -13.59 -5.30
N ILE A 120 18.51 -12.52 -5.83
CA ILE A 120 17.62 -12.57 -6.99
C ILE A 120 18.45 -12.69 -8.28
N ASP A 121 18.11 -13.68 -9.11
CA ASP A 121 18.63 -13.78 -10.47
C ASP A 121 17.77 -12.93 -11.43
N ILE A 122 18.23 -11.71 -11.70
CA ILE A 122 17.51 -10.75 -12.56
C ILE A 122 17.41 -11.26 -14.00
N GLU A 123 18.43 -11.97 -14.51
CA GLU A 123 18.46 -12.45 -15.90
C GLU A 123 17.49 -13.61 -16.12
N ALA A 124 17.35 -14.49 -15.11
CA ALA A 124 16.37 -15.57 -15.16
C ALA A 124 14.91 -15.07 -15.17
N GLY A 125 14.65 -13.91 -14.56
CA GLY A 125 13.33 -13.28 -14.56
C GLY A 125 12.49 -13.54 -13.31
N ALA A 126 11.43 -12.75 -13.13
CA ALA A 126 10.59 -12.70 -11.94
C ALA A 126 9.87 -14.03 -11.65
N TYR A 127 9.61 -14.85 -12.67
CA TYR A 127 8.85 -16.10 -12.57
C TYR A 127 9.71 -17.36 -12.64
N ALA A 128 11.03 -17.20 -12.74
CA ALA A 128 11.94 -18.35 -12.77
C ALA A 128 11.88 -19.12 -11.44
N GLU A 129 12.05 -20.44 -11.52
CA GLU A 129 12.03 -21.34 -10.35
C GLU A 129 13.05 -20.90 -9.28
N VAL A 130 14.22 -20.41 -9.71
CA VAL A 130 15.28 -19.90 -8.83
C VAL A 130 14.85 -18.68 -7.98
N ASN A 131 13.83 -17.94 -8.42
CA ASN A 131 13.38 -16.71 -7.78
C ASN A 131 12.07 -16.87 -6.98
N VAL A 132 11.48 -18.06 -6.95
CA VAL A 132 10.17 -18.30 -6.31
C VAL A 132 10.17 -17.87 -4.84
N ASP A 133 11.15 -18.30 -4.05
CA ASP A 133 11.23 -17.97 -2.62
C ASP A 133 11.41 -16.46 -2.38
N TYR A 134 12.18 -15.78 -3.24
CA TYR A 134 12.40 -14.34 -3.13
C TYR A 134 11.16 -13.54 -3.51
N ARG A 135 10.39 -14.01 -4.50
CA ARG A 135 9.11 -13.43 -4.89
C ARG A 135 8.07 -13.50 -3.78
N GLN A 136 8.16 -14.50 -2.89
CA GLN A 136 7.29 -14.63 -1.72
C GLN A 136 7.68 -13.70 -0.55
N THR A 137 8.90 -13.15 -0.56
CA THR A 137 9.35 -12.27 0.51
C THR A 137 8.60 -10.94 0.47
N GLN A 138 7.92 -10.58 1.56
CA GLN A 138 7.28 -9.28 1.68
C GLN A 138 8.28 -8.21 2.15
N VAL A 139 8.51 -7.20 1.31
CA VAL A 139 9.31 -6.02 1.66
C VAL A 139 8.38 -4.98 2.28
N TYR A 140 8.50 -4.75 3.60
CA TYR A 140 7.58 -3.90 4.36
C TYR A 140 7.46 -2.45 3.87
N PRO A 141 8.54 -1.76 3.45
CA PRO A 141 8.43 -0.42 2.86
C PRO A 141 7.54 -0.35 1.61
N PHE A 142 7.26 -1.47 0.95
CA PHE A 142 6.41 -1.52 -0.24
C PHE A 142 4.92 -1.63 0.09
N ILE A 143 4.56 -1.73 1.38
CA ILE A 143 3.18 -1.96 1.81
C ILE A 143 2.63 -0.74 2.54
N CYS A 144 1.43 -0.34 2.13
CA CYS A 144 0.65 0.64 2.88
C CYS A 144 -0.03 -0.06 4.07
N PRO A 145 0.03 0.46 5.31
CA PRO A 145 -0.60 -0.19 6.47
C PRO A 145 -2.14 -0.27 6.41
N SER A 146 -2.77 0.50 5.52
CA SER A 146 -4.21 0.38 5.22
C SER A 146 -4.51 -0.62 4.11
N SER A 147 -3.49 -1.11 3.37
CA SER A 147 -3.70 -2.06 2.29
C SER A 147 -4.33 -3.35 2.81
N PHE A 148 -5.40 -3.76 2.15
CA PHE A 148 -5.90 -5.11 2.28
C PHE A 148 -5.09 -5.98 1.31
N ILE A 149 -4.00 -6.57 1.78
CA ILE A 149 -3.26 -7.55 0.97
C ILE A 149 -4.18 -8.75 0.82
N TRP A 150 -4.79 -8.89 -0.37
CA TRP A 150 -5.52 -10.10 -0.73
C TRP A 150 -4.48 -11.19 -0.98
N PRO A 151 -4.42 -12.25 -0.16
CA PRO A 151 -3.57 -13.38 -0.48
C PRO A 151 -4.09 -13.98 -1.79
N ARG A 152 -3.28 -13.99 -2.85
CA ARG A 152 -3.49 -14.92 -3.96
C ARG A 152 -3.07 -16.29 -3.43
N ASP A 153 -3.79 -17.34 -3.79
CA ASP A 153 -3.35 -18.72 -3.54
C ASP A 153 -1.93 -18.88 -4.13
N GLY A 154 -0.89 -18.98 -3.26
CA GLY A 154 0.52 -19.02 -3.67
C GLY A 154 1.44 -17.85 -3.24
N GLU A 155 0.99 -16.98 -2.32
CA GLU A 155 1.78 -16.05 -1.46
C GLU A 155 3.01 -15.34 -2.05
N PHE A 156 2.88 -14.67 -3.20
CA PHE A 156 3.87 -13.66 -3.61
C PHE A 156 3.73 -12.38 -2.77
N GLY A 157 4.85 -11.74 -2.43
CA GLY A 157 4.83 -10.43 -1.80
C GLY A 157 4.17 -9.40 -2.73
N GLN A 158 3.46 -8.44 -2.16
CA GLN A 158 2.73 -7.42 -2.92
C GLN A 158 3.38 -6.04 -2.78
N SER A 159 2.95 -5.10 -3.62
CA SER A 159 3.27 -3.68 -3.51
C SER A 159 1.98 -2.85 -3.43
N SER A 160 1.99 -1.82 -2.60
CA SER A 160 1.00 -0.74 -2.54
C SER A 160 1.47 0.52 -3.27
N TYR A 161 2.58 0.44 -4.02
CA TYR A 161 3.17 1.54 -4.78
C TYR A 161 3.53 1.11 -6.19
N ALA A 162 3.23 1.96 -7.17
CA ALA A 162 3.52 1.73 -8.57
C ALA A 162 4.28 2.90 -9.19
N GLY A 163 5.14 2.59 -10.16
CA GLY A 163 5.71 3.59 -11.04
C GLY A 163 4.70 4.08 -12.07
N CYS A 164 4.84 5.34 -12.48
CA CYS A 164 4.06 5.90 -13.59
C CYS A 164 4.68 5.54 -14.92
N HIS A 165 4.02 4.67 -15.70
CA HIS A 165 4.51 4.29 -17.03
C HIS A 165 3.98 5.20 -18.14
N HIS A 166 2.77 5.76 -18.00
CA HIS A 166 2.13 6.57 -19.03
C HIS A 166 1.08 7.53 -18.46
N ASP A 167 0.69 8.55 -19.23
CA ASP A 167 -0.34 9.52 -18.90
C ASP A 167 -1.74 8.91 -18.91
N SER A 168 -2.01 7.95 -19.81
CA SER A 168 -3.33 7.39 -20.05
C SER A 168 -3.30 5.86 -20.18
N GLU A 169 -4.47 5.22 -20.28
CA GLU A 169 -4.54 3.76 -20.40
C GLU A 169 -3.88 3.30 -21.71
N ALA A 170 -2.74 2.64 -21.59
CA ALA A 170 -2.02 2.01 -22.68
C ALA A 170 -1.28 0.77 -22.19
N PRO A 171 -0.87 -0.14 -23.09
CA PRO A 171 0.08 -1.19 -22.76
C PRO A 171 1.39 -0.61 -22.22
N ILE A 172 2.03 -1.32 -21.30
CA ILE A 172 3.40 -1.00 -20.88
C ILE A 172 4.35 -1.36 -22.02
N ASP A 173 4.94 -0.35 -22.65
CA ASP A 173 5.81 -0.51 -23.81
C ASP A 173 6.93 0.56 -23.83
N ALA A 174 7.87 0.43 -24.77
CA ALA A 174 9.10 1.21 -24.82
C ALA A 174 8.91 2.66 -25.28
N ASP A 175 7.73 3.01 -25.80
CA ASP A 175 7.38 4.35 -26.29
C ASP A 175 6.49 5.14 -25.33
N ASN A 176 6.19 4.62 -24.14
CA ASN A 176 5.34 5.32 -23.18
C ASN A 176 5.96 6.64 -22.67
N SER A 177 5.10 7.56 -22.25
CA SER A 177 5.45 8.94 -21.89
C SER A 177 5.75 9.18 -20.41
N GLY A 178 5.46 8.23 -19.51
CA GLY A 178 5.77 8.36 -18.09
C GLY A 178 7.28 8.27 -17.79
N LEU A 179 7.62 8.19 -16.49
CA LEU A 179 9.00 8.11 -16.04
C LEU A 179 9.52 6.67 -15.92
N LEU A 180 8.64 5.69 -15.71
CA LEU A 180 8.98 4.29 -15.45
C LEU A 180 8.21 3.35 -16.38
N PHE A 181 8.78 3.04 -17.54
CA PHE A 181 8.18 2.14 -18.55
C PHE A 181 9.17 1.07 -19.03
N LEU A 182 8.78 0.25 -20.02
CA LEU A 182 9.58 -0.87 -20.52
C LEU A 182 10.98 -0.43 -20.98
N ASN A 183 12.01 -1.02 -20.38
CA ASN A 183 13.43 -0.77 -20.64
C ASN A 183 13.83 0.72 -20.65
N SER A 184 13.08 1.55 -19.93
CA SER A 184 13.28 2.99 -19.88
C SER A 184 14.66 3.37 -19.32
N ARG A 185 15.18 4.48 -19.85
CA ARG A 185 16.46 5.09 -19.45
C ARG A 185 16.33 6.60 -19.30
N VAL A 186 15.21 7.05 -18.74
CA VAL A 186 14.88 8.48 -18.59
C VAL A 186 15.89 9.16 -17.67
N ARG A 187 16.45 10.28 -18.12
CA ARG A 187 17.31 11.15 -17.33
C ARG A 187 16.51 12.32 -16.76
N PHE A 188 16.94 12.90 -15.65
CA PHE A 188 16.28 14.10 -15.10
C PHE A 188 16.20 15.27 -16.08
N SER A 189 17.17 15.40 -16.98
CA SER A 189 17.17 16.42 -18.03
C SER A 189 16.08 16.23 -19.10
N GLU A 190 15.44 15.06 -19.15
CA GLU A 190 14.39 14.72 -20.11
C GLU A 190 12.98 14.91 -19.54
N ILE A 191 12.86 15.44 -18.31
CA ILE A 191 11.58 15.79 -17.67
C ILE A 191 11.29 17.27 -17.95
N TYR A 192 10.81 17.56 -19.17
CA TYR A 192 10.64 18.92 -19.66
C TYR A 192 9.51 19.69 -18.98
N ASP A 193 8.46 18.99 -18.54
CA ASP A 193 7.32 19.61 -17.84
C ASP A 193 7.63 19.93 -16.35
N GLY A 194 8.84 19.56 -15.93
CA GLY A 194 9.41 19.84 -14.62
C GLY A 194 9.24 18.66 -13.65
N SER A 195 10.34 18.26 -13.01
CA SER A 195 10.35 17.13 -12.06
C SER A 195 9.39 17.31 -10.89
N SER A 196 9.06 18.55 -10.51
CA SER A 196 8.08 18.86 -9.46
C SER A 196 6.62 18.76 -9.91
N ASN A 197 6.39 18.38 -11.17
CA ASN A 197 5.11 18.33 -11.86
C ASN A 197 4.95 17.04 -12.68
N THR A 198 5.82 16.05 -12.49
CA THR A 198 5.69 14.74 -13.14
C THR A 198 5.67 13.65 -12.08
N ILE A 199 4.66 12.80 -12.13
CA ILE A 199 4.48 11.66 -11.23
C ILE A 199 5.57 10.64 -11.54
N LEU A 200 6.31 10.27 -10.50
CA LEU A 200 7.28 9.19 -10.55
C LEU A 200 6.65 7.91 -10.00
N ILE A 201 6.12 7.98 -8.78
CA ILE A 201 5.52 6.85 -8.06
C ILE A 201 4.17 7.30 -7.48
N GLY A 202 3.20 6.41 -7.44
CA GLY A 202 1.92 6.64 -6.77
C GLY A 202 1.49 5.44 -5.95
N GLU A 203 0.56 5.65 -5.02
CA GLU A 203 -0.12 4.55 -4.36
C GLU A 203 -0.94 3.73 -5.36
N LEU A 204 -1.00 2.41 -5.14
CA LEU A 204 -1.87 1.50 -5.86
C LEU A 204 -2.69 0.66 -4.86
N ARG A 205 -3.90 0.27 -5.27
CA ARG A 205 -4.70 -0.76 -4.58
C ARG A 205 -4.30 -2.13 -5.12
N ALA A 206 -3.64 -2.91 -4.28
CA ALA A 206 -3.19 -4.26 -4.63
C ALA A 206 -4.41 -5.18 -4.77
N ARG A 207 -4.40 -6.01 -5.81
CA ARG A 207 -5.50 -6.93 -6.10
C ARG A 207 -5.04 -8.36 -5.99
N SER A 208 -5.97 -9.28 -5.73
CA SER A 208 -5.69 -10.73 -5.71
C SER A 208 -5.14 -11.26 -7.04
N ILE A 209 -5.37 -10.53 -8.14
CA ILE A 209 -4.86 -10.86 -9.45
C ILE A 209 -3.42 -10.36 -9.68
N ASP A 210 -2.91 -9.40 -8.89
CA ASP A 210 -1.59 -8.83 -9.18
C ASP A 210 -0.46 -9.85 -8.94
N LEU A 211 0.50 -9.89 -9.87
CA LEU A 211 1.59 -10.90 -9.93
C LEU A 211 2.74 -10.64 -8.94
N GLY A 212 2.56 -9.73 -7.97
CA GLY A 212 3.51 -9.45 -6.91
C GLY A 212 4.59 -8.40 -7.25
N TRP A 213 5.31 -7.95 -6.23
CA TRP A 213 6.23 -6.80 -6.30
C TRP A 213 7.44 -7.00 -7.22
N MET A 214 7.85 -8.24 -7.50
CA MET A 214 8.93 -8.51 -8.45
C MET A 214 8.47 -8.38 -9.91
N SER A 215 7.16 -8.45 -10.17
CA SER A 215 6.58 -8.41 -11.51
C SER A 215 6.39 -6.95 -11.99
N GLY A 216 7.16 -6.55 -12.99
CA GLY A 216 7.08 -5.29 -13.72
C GLY A 216 5.87 -5.19 -14.67
N THR A 217 4.73 -5.71 -14.24
CA THR A 217 3.45 -5.64 -14.95
C THR A 217 2.58 -4.57 -14.29
N ARG A 218 1.27 -4.66 -14.49
CA ARG A 218 0.27 -3.97 -13.67
C ARG A 218 0.46 -4.18 -12.15
N ALA A 219 1.22 -5.16 -11.68
CA ALA A 219 1.48 -5.33 -10.25
C ALA A 219 2.30 -4.17 -9.64
N THR A 220 3.11 -3.47 -10.45
CA THR A 220 4.03 -2.42 -9.99
C THR A 220 4.09 -1.19 -10.89
N LEU A 221 3.26 -1.14 -11.93
CA LEU A 221 3.13 -0.01 -12.85
C LEU A 221 1.66 0.40 -13.01
N ARG A 222 1.43 1.70 -13.14
CA ARG A 222 0.13 2.33 -13.37
C ARG A 222 0.25 3.51 -14.33
N ASN A 223 -0.86 3.85 -14.98
CA ASN A 223 -0.97 5.08 -15.75
C ASN A 223 -1.77 6.15 -15.01
N ALA A 224 -1.69 7.39 -15.48
CA ALA A 224 -2.39 8.53 -14.88
C ALA A 224 -3.83 8.74 -15.43
N SER A 225 -4.51 7.67 -15.87
CA SER A 225 -5.89 7.79 -16.37
C SER A 225 -6.92 8.07 -15.27
N SER A 226 -6.67 7.62 -14.05
CA SER A 226 -7.64 7.70 -12.94
C SER A 226 -7.00 7.47 -11.58
N ILE A 227 -7.70 7.92 -10.54
CA ILE A 227 -7.43 7.61 -9.13
C ILE A 227 -8.67 6.90 -8.58
N ASN A 228 -8.47 5.78 -7.86
CA ASN A 228 -9.55 5.03 -7.22
C ASN A 228 -10.65 4.60 -8.19
N ARG A 229 -10.28 4.09 -9.37
CA ARG A 229 -11.20 3.46 -10.32
C ARG A 229 -10.83 2.01 -10.57
N GLU A 230 -11.85 1.19 -10.81
CA GLU A 230 -11.68 -0.17 -11.30
C GLU A 230 -11.40 -0.17 -12.81
N LEU A 231 -10.98 -1.32 -13.33
CA LEU A 231 -10.61 -1.47 -14.75
C LEU A 231 -11.77 -1.31 -15.72
N ASP A 232 -12.98 -1.58 -15.25
CA ASP A 232 -14.22 -1.31 -15.99
C ASP A 232 -14.69 0.14 -15.84
N GLY A 233 -13.90 1.00 -15.19
CA GLY A 233 -14.21 2.40 -14.91
C GLY A 233 -15.19 2.61 -13.75
N SER A 234 -15.67 1.53 -13.11
CA SER A 234 -16.55 1.62 -11.96
C SER A 234 -15.81 2.16 -10.73
N GLN A 235 -16.58 2.72 -9.80
CA GLN A 235 -16.02 3.02 -8.48
C GLN A 235 -15.73 1.71 -7.74
N PRO A 236 -14.65 1.66 -6.95
CA PRO A 236 -14.34 0.50 -6.16
C PRO A 236 -15.47 0.18 -5.20
N ASN A 237 -16.04 -1.02 -5.35
CA ASN A 237 -16.99 -1.54 -4.38
C ASN A 237 -16.24 -1.77 -3.06
N MET A 238 -16.36 -0.82 -2.11
CA MET A 238 -15.86 -0.96 -0.73
C MET A 238 -16.51 -2.13 0.04
N ARG A 239 -17.50 -2.81 -0.54
CA ARG A 239 -18.14 -4.00 0.03
C ARG A 239 -17.28 -5.24 -0.23
N ARG A 240 -16.58 -5.68 0.83
CA ARG A 240 -15.97 -7.00 1.03
C ARG A 240 -16.56 -8.08 0.11
N GLY A 241 -15.74 -8.62 -0.80
CA GLY A 241 -15.92 -9.98 -1.32
C GLY A 241 -16.38 -10.15 -2.76
N GLN A 242 -16.51 -9.09 -3.57
CA GLN A 242 -16.55 -9.26 -5.03
C GLN A 242 -15.13 -9.15 -5.56
N HIS A 243 -14.57 -10.28 -5.99
CA HIS A 243 -13.35 -10.27 -6.78
C HIS A 243 -13.57 -9.33 -7.98
N PRO A 244 -12.64 -8.41 -8.27
CA PRO A 244 -12.69 -7.64 -9.51
C PRO A 244 -12.81 -8.63 -10.69
N PRO A 245 -13.46 -8.25 -11.80
CA PRO A 245 -13.55 -9.13 -12.96
C PRO A 245 -12.17 -9.67 -13.31
N GLU A 246 -12.08 -10.99 -13.44
CA GLU A 246 -10.83 -11.69 -13.68
C GLU A 246 -10.21 -11.14 -14.96
N LEU A 247 -9.00 -10.60 -14.83
CA LEU A 247 -8.27 -10.14 -16.00
C LEU A 247 -7.81 -11.38 -16.75
N GLU A 248 -8.20 -11.51 -18.01
CA GLU A 248 -7.76 -12.64 -18.83
C GLU A 248 -6.22 -12.64 -18.94
N PRO A 249 -5.55 -13.79 -18.75
CA PRO A 249 -4.12 -13.92 -19.00
C PRO A 249 -3.76 -13.40 -20.39
N GLY A 250 -2.65 -12.66 -20.49
CA GLY A 250 -2.21 -12.05 -21.74
C GLY A 250 -2.80 -10.65 -22.02
N SER A 251 -3.72 -10.17 -21.18
CA SER A 251 -4.28 -8.81 -21.26
C SER A 251 -3.20 -7.74 -21.12
N LEU A 252 -3.39 -6.63 -21.85
CA LEU A 252 -2.49 -5.46 -21.84
C LEU A 252 -3.01 -4.35 -20.92
N GLN A 253 -4.11 -4.59 -20.21
CA GLN A 253 -4.74 -3.56 -19.39
C GLN A 253 -3.99 -3.35 -18.07
N VAL A 254 -3.69 -2.10 -17.74
CA VAL A 254 -2.84 -1.72 -16.60
C VAL A 254 -3.64 -0.94 -15.54
N GLY A 255 -4.52 -0.04 -15.95
CA GLY A 255 -5.33 0.76 -15.03
C GLY A 255 -4.57 1.87 -14.29
N GLY A 256 -5.37 2.74 -13.67
CA GLY A 256 -4.92 3.90 -12.94
C GLY A 256 -4.49 3.64 -11.48
N PHE A 257 -3.97 4.69 -10.86
CA PHE A 257 -3.54 4.70 -9.46
C PHE A 257 -4.71 4.56 -8.48
N GLY A 258 -4.39 4.33 -7.21
CA GLY A 258 -5.41 4.31 -6.17
C GLY A 258 -4.87 4.02 -4.77
N SER A 259 -5.68 4.28 -3.76
CA SER A 259 -5.34 4.10 -2.36
C SER A 259 -6.52 3.54 -1.58
N GLU A 260 -6.22 2.84 -0.48
CA GLU A 260 -7.25 2.49 0.52
C GLU A 260 -7.60 3.69 1.41
N HIS A 261 -6.85 4.79 1.31
CA HIS A 261 -7.17 6.03 1.99
C HIS A 261 -8.35 6.75 1.33
N PRO A 262 -9.24 7.38 2.11
CA PRO A 262 -10.40 8.08 1.56
C PRO A 262 -10.00 9.33 0.77
N GLY A 263 -10.69 9.55 -0.36
CA GLY A 263 -10.71 10.83 -1.10
C GLY A 263 -9.57 11.06 -2.09
N GLY A 264 -8.66 10.11 -2.27
CA GLY A 264 -7.52 10.25 -3.20
C GLY A 264 -6.36 9.32 -2.87
N ALA A 265 -5.17 9.66 -3.36
CA ALA A 265 -3.95 8.87 -3.18
C ALA A 265 -2.72 9.78 -3.00
N ASN A 266 -1.70 9.27 -2.33
CA ASN A 266 -0.40 9.96 -2.27
C ASN A 266 0.45 9.60 -3.50
N PHE A 267 1.23 10.59 -3.96
CA PHE A 267 2.09 10.51 -5.13
C PHE A 267 3.46 11.11 -4.83
N GLY A 268 4.51 10.38 -5.17
CA GLY A 268 5.87 10.87 -5.27
C GLY A 268 6.15 11.44 -6.66
N LEU A 269 6.65 12.66 -6.71
CA LEU A 269 7.01 13.34 -7.95
C LEU A 269 8.50 13.16 -8.26
N GLY A 270 8.89 13.48 -9.50
CA GLY A 270 10.27 13.39 -9.96
C GLY A 270 11.28 14.19 -9.11
N ASP A 271 10.87 15.29 -8.48
CA ASP A 271 11.74 16.06 -7.58
C ASP A 271 11.92 15.46 -6.17
N GLY A 272 11.30 14.30 -5.91
CA GLY A 272 11.30 13.62 -4.62
C GLY A 272 10.22 14.09 -3.65
N SER A 273 9.48 15.16 -3.98
CA SER A 273 8.36 15.63 -3.16
C SER A 273 7.18 14.64 -3.18
N VAL A 274 6.40 14.63 -2.11
CA VAL A 274 5.19 13.82 -2.00
C VAL A 274 3.98 14.71 -1.85
N ARG A 275 2.94 14.46 -2.64
CA ARG A 275 1.69 15.21 -2.65
C ARG A 275 0.50 14.27 -2.62
N PHE A 276 -0.59 14.69 -2.00
CA PHE A 276 -1.86 13.98 -2.11
C PHE A 276 -2.69 14.59 -3.23
N LEU A 277 -3.15 13.75 -4.15
CA LEU A 277 -4.05 14.14 -5.22
C LEU A 277 -5.43 13.57 -4.93
N SER A 278 -6.46 14.42 -5.06
CA SER A 278 -7.84 13.99 -4.84
C SER A 278 -8.31 13.10 -5.99
N GLU A 279 -9.16 12.13 -5.69
CA GLU A 279 -9.84 11.32 -6.72
C GLU A 279 -10.78 12.12 -7.62
N SER A 280 -11.12 13.36 -7.24
CA SER A 280 -11.89 14.30 -8.04
C SER A 280 -11.02 15.32 -8.79
N ILE A 281 -9.71 15.08 -8.90
CA ILE A 281 -8.81 15.90 -9.72
C ILE A 281 -9.31 15.96 -11.17
N ASP A 282 -9.08 17.09 -11.86
CA ASP A 282 -9.34 17.20 -13.30
C ASP A 282 -8.57 16.08 -14.03
N PRO A 283 -9.25 15.20 -14.80
CA PRO A 283 -8.59 14.14 -15.56
C PRO A 283 -7.55 14.65 -16.55
N ASP A 284 -7.71 15.87 -17.09
CA ASP A 284 -6.68 16.48 -17.95
C ASP A 284 -5.41 16.78 -17.15
N LEU A 285 -5.57 17.36 -15.96
CA LEU A 285 -4.45 17.67 -15.08
C LEU A 285 -3.74 16.41 -14.59
N LEU A 286 -4.48 15.35 -14.28
CA LEU A 286 -3.87 14.07 -13.89
C LEU A 286 -3.05 13.47 -15.04
N ARG A 287 -3.55 13.54 -16.27
CA ARG A 287 -2.81 13.09 -17.45
C ARG A 287 -1.53 13.90 -17.67
N GLN A 288 -1.62 15.23 -17.59
CA GLN A 288 -0.44 16.12 -17.65
C GLN A 288 0.62 15.75 -16.61
N LEU A 289 0.19 15.44 -15.38
CA LEU A 289 1.09 14.98 -14.32
C LEU A 289 1.72 13.60 -14.63
N GLY A 290 1.11 12.78 -15.49
CA GLY A 290 1.63 11.46 -15.89
C GLY A 290 2.53 11.47 -17.12
N ASP A 291 2.67 12.60 -17.79
CA ASP A 291 3.58 12.80 -18.91
C ASP A 291 4.85 13.55 -18.45
N ARG A 292 5.98 13.24 -19.08
CA ARG A 292 7.27 13.91 -18.80
C ARG A 292 7.56 15.06 -19.77
N ALA A 293 6.89 15.07 -20.92
CA ALA A 293 7.25 15.91 -22.06
C ALA A 293 6.04 16.25 -22.97
N ASP A 294 4.88 16.55 -22.41
CA ASP A 294 3.70 16.97 -23.18
C ASP A 294 3.79 18.43 -23.63
N GLY A 295 4.60 19.27 -22.97
CA GLY A 295 4.80 20.67 -23.29
C GLY A 295 3.58 21.56 -23.01
N GLU A 296 2.57 21.04 -22.31
CA GLU A 296 1.36 21.77 -21.95
C GLU A 296 1.58 22.59 -20.68
N VAL A 297 0.94 23.77 -20.62
CA VAL A 297 0.96 24.57 -19.39
C VAL A 297 0.04 23.91 -18.37
N MET A 298 0.61 23.45 -17.27
CA MET A 298 -0.14 22.92 -16.12
C MET A 298 -1.30 23.85 -15.75
N ARG A 299 -2.53 23.36 -15.91
CA ARG A 299 -3.72 24.10 -15.45
C ARG A 299 -3.65 24.16 -13.91
N GLY A 300 -3.61 25.37 -13.37
CA GLY A 300 -3.33 25.60 -11.95
C GLY A 300 -4.22 24.77 -11.01
N LEU A 301 -3.58 24.15 -10.01
CA LEU A 301 -4.22 23.57 -8.83
C LEU A 301 -4.82 24.71 -8.00
N HIS A 302 -6.06 25.13 -8.28
CA HIS A 302 -6.80 26.11 -7.49
C HIS A 302 -7.84 25.43 -6.60
#